data_AF-I3YRJ8-F1
#
_entry.id   AF-I3YRJ8-F1
#
_cell.length_a   1.000
_cell.length_b   1.000
_cell.length_c   1.000
_cell.angle_alpha   90.00
_cell.angle_beta   90.00
_cell.angle_gamma   90.00
#
_symmetry.space_group_name_H-M   'P 1'
#
loop_
_entity.id
_entity.type
_entity.pdbx_description
1 polymer ?
#
loop_
_entity_poly.entity_id
_entity_poly.type
_entity_poly.pdbx_seq_one_letter_code
_entity_poly.pdbx_strand_id
1 'polypeptide(L)'
;MNPTENHTVHNDVKKWFQSKGFEKVQFNNDKEFFSTDWLAESVSFKLTKVKGFDTFIKSAFGGAILVFEYKIEDNKINYNCYAPIWLFGIWAIKLNFRKKVSYLFQYLKEGYKIKEEFDHFINVELPNNYANY
;
A
#
# COMPACT_ATOMS: atom_id res chain seq x y z
N MET A 1 -13.41 8.18 -20.52
CA MET A 1 -12.67 6.91 -20.62
C MET A 1 -13.68 5.76 -20.71
N ASN A 2 -13.45 4.76 -21.56
CA ASN A 2 -14.37 3.64 -21.68
C ASN A 2 -14.32 2.79 -20.38
N PRO A 3 -15.45 2.25 -19.88
CA PRO A 3 -15.46 1.40 -18.68
C PRO A 3 -14.45 0.24 -18.72
N THR A 4 -14.18 -0.29 -19.91
CA THR A 4 -13.22 -1.38 -20.18
C THR A 4 -11.75 -0.99 -19.93
N GLU A 5 -11.39 0.27 -20.14
CA GLU A 5 -10.01 0.76 -19.96
C GLU A 5 -9.68 0.91 -18.48
N ASN A 6 -10.58 1.50 -17.70
CA ASN A 6 -10.45 1.59 -16.25
C ASN A 6 -10.34 0.20 -15.61
N HIS A 7 -11.11 -0.78 -16.10
CA HIS A 7 -11.04 -2.15 -15.62
C HIS A 7 -9.68 -2.81 -15.86
N THR A 8 -9.04 -2.52 -17.00
CA THR A 8 -7.71 -3.06 -17.35
C THR A 8 -6.63 -2.46 -16.44
N VAL A 9 -6.61 -1.14 -16.25
CA VAL A 9 -5.62 -0.47 -15.38
C VAL A 9 -5.74 -0.95 -13.93
N HIS A 10 -6.97 -1.07 -13.40
CA HIS A 10 -7.19 -1.63 -12.07
C HIS A 10 -6.61 -3.05 -11.92
N ASN A 11 -6.77 -3.88 -12.96
CA ASN A 11 -6.25 -5.24 -12.95
C ASN A 11 -4.71 -5.27 -12.98
N ASP A 12 -4.08 -4.39 -13.75
CA ASP A 12 -2.62 -4.33 -13.86
C ASP A 12 -1.98 -3.81 -12.58
N VAL A 13 -2.54 -2.77 -11.96
CA VAL A 13 -2.10 -2.28 -10.65
C VAL A 13 -2.27 -3.37 -9.58
N LYS A 14 -3.40 -4.08 -9.58
CA LYS A 14 -3.63 -5.20 -8.65
C LYS A 14 -2.59 -6.31 -8.84
N LYS A 15 -2.32 -6.71 -10.09
CA LYS A 15 -1.31 -7.73 -10.41
C LYS A 15 0.09 -7.29 -9.97
N TRP A 16 0.42 -6.02 -10.17
CA TRP A 16 1.69 -5.47 -9.70
C TRP A 16 1.83 -5.65 -8.19
N PHE A 17 0.84 -5.22 -7.40
CA PHE A 17 0.85 -5.41 -5.94
C PHE A 17 0.99 -6.88 -5.54
N GLN A 18 0.22 -7.77 -6.17
CA GLN A 18 0.31 -9.21 -5.91
C GLN A 18 1.70 -9.78 -6.22
N SER A 19 2.32 -9.36 -7.33
CA SER A 19 3.69 -9.78 -7.69
C SER A 19 4.75 -9.32 -6.68
N LYS A 20 4.47 -8.23 -5.95
CA LYS A 20 5.33 -7.71 -4.88
C LYS A 20 5.01 -8.32 -3.52
N GLY A 21 4.07 -9.27 -3.45
CA GLY A 21 3.66 -9.94 -2.22
C GLY A 21 2.71 -9.12 -1.35
N PHE A 22 1.98 -8.17 -1.95
CA PHE A 22 0.90 -7.47 -1.26
C PHE A 22 -0.42 -8.21 -1.41
N GLU A 23 -1.23 -8.15 -0.36
CA GLU A 23 -2.56 -8.71 -0.28
C GLU A 23 -3.61 -7.59 -0.22
N LYS A 24 -4.70 -7.73 -0.98
CA LYS A 24 -5.80 -6.78 -0.94
C LYS A 24 -6.58 -6.96 0.36
N VAL A 25 -6.74 -5.88 1.11
CA VAL A 25 -7.57 -5.86 2.31
C VAL A 25 -9.05 -5.89 1.93
N GLN A 26 -9.78 -6.84 2.51
CA GLN A 26 -11.24 -6.89 2.46
C GLN A 26 -11.79 -6.32 3.76
N PHE A 27 -12.14 -5.04 3.74
CA PHE A 27 -12.75 -4.39 4.88
C PHE A 27 -14.19 -4.87 5.07
N ASN A 28 -14.47 -5.55 6.18
CA ASN A 28 -15.84 -5.94 6.56
C ASN A 28 -16.67 -4.71 7.00
N ASN A 29 -16.01 -3.74 7.64
CA ASN A 29 -16.59 -2.48 8.12
C ASN A 29 -15.64 -1.30 7.80
N ASP A 30 -15.81 -0.14 8.42
CA ASP A 30 -14.90 1.00 8.24
C ASP A 30 -13.48 0.76 8.79
N LYS A 31 -13.27 -0.32 9.55
CA LYS A 31 -12.00 -0.67 10.18
C LYS A 31 -11.70 -2.14 10.01
N GLU A 32 -10.43 -2.47 9.95
CA GLU A 32 -9.95 -3.85 9.94
C GLU A 32 -8.72 -3.96 10.84
N PHE A 33 -8.61 -5.10 11.53
CA PHE A 33 -7.52 -5.38 12.46
C PHE A 33 -6.65 -6.50 11.91
N PHE A 34 -5.33 -6.30 12.00
CA PHE A 34 -4.36 -7.26 11.50
C PHE A 34 -3.38 -7.58 12.62
N SER A 35 -2.84 -8.78 12.59
CA SER A 35 -1.70 -9.13 13.41
C SER A 35 -0.64 -9.79 12.54
N THR A 36 0.61 -9.53 12.86
CA THR A 36 1.77 -10.23 12.31
C THR A 36 2.65 -10.70 13.46
N ASP A 37 3.54 -11.64 13.21
CA ASP A 37 4.43 -12.15 14.25
C ASP A 37 5.85 -11.58 14.12
N TRP A 38 6.45 -11.23 15.27
CA TRP A 38 7.86 -10.87 15.36
C TRP A 38 8.46 -11.43 16.66
N LEU A 39 9.53 -12.21 16.55
CA LEU A 39 10.23 -12.83 17.70
C LEU A 39 9.29 -13.56 18.68
N ALA A 40 8.30 -14.28 18.16
CA ALA A 40 7.25 -14.99 18.90
C ALA A 40 6.23 -14.09 19.64
N GLU A 41 6.24 -12.77 19.39
CA GLU A 41 5.22 -11.84 19.84
C GLU A 41 4.30 -11.44 18.69
N SER A 42 3.02 -11.24 19.00
CA SER A 42 2.03 -10.75 18.04
C SER A 42 2.02 -9.22 18.03
N VAL A 43 2.22 -8.63 16.85
CA VAL A 43 2.16 -7.19 16.61
C VAL A 43 0.85 -6.88 15.92
N SER A 44 -0.03 -6.14 16.60
CA SER A 44 -1.34 -5.79 16.06
C SER A 44 -1.38 -4.41 15.41
N PHE A 45 -2.19 -4.30 14.37
CA PHE A 45 -2.43 -3.10 13.60
C PHE A 45 -3.91 -2.85 13.44
N LYS A 46 -4.24 -1.57 13.28
CA LYS A 46 -5.59 -1.10 12.97
C LYS A 46 -5.54 -0.25 11.73
N LEU A 47 -6.27 -0.66 10.70
CA LEU A 47 -6.49 0.12 9.49
C LEU A 47 -7.90 0.67 9.47
N THR A 48 -8.04 1.87 8.92
CA THR A 48 -9.34 2.50 8.67
C THR A 48 -9.50 2.60 7.16
N LYS A 49 -10.62 2.12 6.65
CA LYS A 49 -10.97 2.17 5.24
C LYS A 49 -10.97 3.60 4.74
N VAL A 50 -10.21 3.87 3.68
CA VAL A 50 -10.28 5.15 2.98
C VAL A 50 -11.29 5.02 1.85
N LYS A 51 -12.36 5.82 1.90
CA LYS A 51 -13.46 5.74 0.94
C LYS A 51 -12.95 5.96 -0.49
N GLY A 52 -13.29 5.02 -1.37
CA GLY A 52 -12.91 5.07 -2.79
C GLY A 52 -11.50 4.57 -3.10
N PHE A 53 -10.73 4.16 -2.09
CA PHE A 53 -9.40 3.58 -2.28
C PHE A 53 -9.45 2.07 -2.08
N ASP A 54 -8.73 1.35 -2.93
CA ASP A 54 -8.34 -0.02 -2.66
C ASP A 54 -7.11 -0.03 -1.75
N THR A 55 -7.11 -0.89 -0.73
CA THR A 55 -6.02 -0.99 0.24
C THR A 55 -5.31 -2.32 0.10
N PHE A 56 -3.99 -2.27 0.07
CA PHE A 56 -3.08 -3.40 -0.06
C PHE A 56 -2.08 -3.38 1.09
N ILE A 57 -1.81 -4.54 1.67
CA ILE A 57 -0.87 -4.68 2.77
C ILE A 57 0.19 -5.73 2.48
N LYS A 58 1.37 -5.55 3.08
CA LYS A 58 2.47 -6.51 3.04
C LYS A 58 3.19 -6.51 4.37
N SER A 59 3.46 -7.69 4.93
CA SER A 59 4.35 -7.85 6.08
C SER A 59 5.79 -7.50 5.72
N ALA A 60 6.48 -6.80 6.62
CA ALA A 60 7.82 -6.29 6.43
C ALA A 60 8.70 -6.55 7.65
N PHE A 61 9.94 -6.08 7.58
CA PHE A 61 10.92 -6.24 8.66
C PHE A 61 10.35 -5.88 10.04
N GLY A 62 10.62 -6.72 11.04
CA GLY A 62 10.22 -6.47 12.43
C GLY A 62 8.74 -6.73 12.73
N GLY A 63 8.05 -7.50 11.88
CA GLY A 63 6.60 -7.66 11.98
C GLY A 63 5.86 -6.35 11.72
N ALA A 64 6.46 -5.40 11.01
CA ALA A 64 5.74 -4.23 10.54
C ALA A 64 4.84 -4.61 9.37
N ILE A 65 3.86 -3.76 9.04
CA ILE A 65 3.15 -3.82 7.76
C ILE A 65 3.41 -2.58 6.94
N LEU A 66 3.47 -2.75 5.62
CA LEU A 66 3.47 -1.68 4.63
C LEU A 66 2.07 -1.60 4.07
N VAL A 67 1.54 -0.40 3.96
CA VAL A 67 0.19 -0.15 3.44
C VAL A 67 0.32 0.72 2.19
N PHE A 68 -0.35 0.29 1.13
CA PHE A 68 -0.62 1.09 -0.06
C PHE A 68 -2.14 1.22 -0.23
N GLU A 69 -2.60 2.46 -0.36
CA GLU A 69 -3.98 2.78 -0.68
C GLU A 69 -3.97 3.48 -2.02
N TYR A 70 -4.70 3.00 -3.02
CA TYR A 70 -4.81 3.73 -4.30
C TYR A 70 -6.24 3.83 -4.81
N LYS A 71 -6.49 4.87 -5.61
CA LYS A 71 -7.70 5.04 -6.41
C LYS A 71 -7.34 5.54 -7.80
N ILE A 72 -8.23 5.34 -8.75
CA ILE A 72 -8.14 5.95 -10.08
C ILE A 72 -9.21 7.04 -10.15
N GLU A 73 -8.79 8.28 -10.40
CA GLU A 73 -9.66 9.44 -10.52
C GLU A 73 -9.13 10.32 -11.66
N ASP A 74 -10.03 10.76 -12.55
CA ASP A 74 -9.68 11.56 -13.74
C ASP A 74 -8.50 10.98 -14.55
N ASN A 75 -8.52 9.66 -14.76
CA ASN A 75 -7.49 8.88 -15.45
C ASN A 75 -6.09 8.95 -14.80
N LYS A 76 -6.01 9.33 -13.52
CA LYS A 76 -4.78 9.38 -12.74
C LYS A 76 -4.85 8.42 -11.57
N ILE A 77 -3.76 7.68 -11.36
CA ILE A 77 -3.58 6.87 -10.16
C ILE A 77 -3.17 7.79 -9.03
N ASN A 78 -4.04 7.95 -8.04
CA ASN A 78 -3.75 8.64 -6.80
C ASN A 78 -3.51 7.60 -5.72
N TYR A 79 -2.43 7.72 -4.96
CA TYR A 79 -2.12 6.75 -3.93
C TYR A 79 -1.51 7.38 -2.68
N ASN A 80 -1.69 6.69 -1.56
CA ASN A 80 -1.01 6.93 -0.29
C ASN A 80 -0.24 5.67 0.10
N CYS A 81 0.90 5.85 0.76
CA CYS A 81 1.67 4.72 1.25
C CYS A 81 2.32 5.06 2.59
N TYR A 82 2.26 4.13 3.54
CA TYR A 82 2.74 4.34 4.91
C TYR A 82 2.92 3.01 5.64
N ALA A 83 3.62 3.06 6.77
CA ALA A 83 3.63 1.98 7.74
C ALA A 83 2.78 2.42 8.96
N PRO A 84 1.71 1.70 9.32
CA PRO A 84 0.94 2.00 10.51
C PRO A 84 1.69 1.54 11.76
N ILE A 85 1.55 2.32 12.83
CA ILE A 85 1.90 1.92 14.19
C ILE A 85 0.63 2.03 15.02
N TRP A 86 0.36 1.01 15.83
CA TRP A 86 -0.72 1.06 16.79
C TRP A 86 -0.18 1.16 18.22
N LEU A 87 -0.14 2.39 18.74
CA LEU A 87 0.38 2.65 20.08
C LEU A 87 -0.73 2.50 21.14
N PHE A 88 -0.43 1.71 22.17
CA PHE A 88 -1.28 1.49 23.34
C PHE A 88 -2.71 1.01 23.01
N GLY A 89 -2.92 0.36 21.86
CA GLY A 89 -4.24 -0.09 21.42
C GLY A 89 -5.23 1.04 21.06
N ILE A 90 -4.80 2.31 21.09
CA ILE A 90 -5.70 3.45 20.90
C ILE A 90 -5.27 4.28 19.68
N TRP A 91 -3.97 4.56 19.56
CA TRP A 91 -3.46 5.55 18.63
C TRP A 91 -2.90 4.88 17.37
N ALA A 92 -3.59 5.04 16.25
CA ALA A 92 -3.09 4.61 14.94
C ALA A 92 -2.32 5.76 14.29
N ILE A 93 -1.00 5.61 14.15
CA ILE A 93 -0.11 6.59 13.53
C ILE A 93 0.33 6.06 12.16
N LYS A 94 0.26 6.90 11.13
CA LYS A 94 0.78 6.59 9.79
C LYS A 94 2.20 7.15 9.67
N LEU A 95 3.20 6.28 9.56
CA LEU A 95 4.58 6.68 9.30
C LEU A 95 4.88 6.69 7.80
N ASN A 96 5.40 7.82 7.31
CA ASN A 96 5.86 7.93 5.93
C ASN A 96 7.12 7.10 5.71
N PHE A 97 7.20 6.50 4.53
CA PHE A 97 8.41 5.83 4.05
C PHE A 97 9.56 6.80 3.85
N ARG A 98 10.79 6.35 4.10
CA ARG A 98 11.99 7.21 4.07
C ARG A 98 13.21 6.44 3.59
N LYS A 99 14.05 7.09 2.77
CA LYS A 99 15.29 6.52 2.22
C LYS A 99 16.36 6.22 3.27
N LYS A 100 16.50 7.10 4.26
CA LYS A 100 17.49 7.02 5.34
C LYS A 100 16.78 6.85 6.67
N VAL A 101 17.06 5.74 7.35
CA VAL A 101 16.44 5.35 8.62
C VAL A 101 17.46 4.58 9.46
N SER A 102 17.25 4.55 10.77
CA SER A 102 18.03 3.67 11.65
C SER A 102 17.59 2.22 11.50
N TYR A 103 18.38 1.29 12.07
CA TYR A 103 18.15 -0.15 11.96
C TYR A 103 16.73 -0.58 12.39
N LEU A 104 16.19 0.03 13.45
CA LEU A 104 14.84 -0.28 13.96
C LEU A 104 13.71 0.06 12.98
N PHE A 105 13.97 0.96 12.03
CA PHE A 105 12.97 1.43 11.07
C PHE A 105 13.25 0.93 9.65
N GLN A 106 13.95 -0.20 9.51
CA GLN A 106 14.27 -0.77 8.19
C GLN A 106 13.04 -0.96 7.29
N TYR A 107 11.88 -1.30 7.85
CA TYR A 107 10.62 -1.41 7.11
C TYR A 107 10.22 -0.10 6.40
N LEU A 108 10.55 1.08 6.95
CA LEU A 108 10.30 2.36 6.28
C LEU A 108 11.19 2.57 5.05
N LYS A 109 12.41 2.01 5.07
CA LYS A 109 13.32 2.01 3.91
C LYS A 109 12.89 0.98 2.88
N GLU A 110 12.40 -0.18 3.31
CA GLU A 110 11.79 -1.17 2.43
C GLU A 110 10.58 -0.57 1.70
N GLY A 111 9.64 0.04 2.44
CA GLY A 111 8.50 0.73 1.85
C GLY A 111 8.90 1.86 0.89
N TYR A 112 9.99 2.58 1.18
CA TYR A 112 10.48 3.63 0.28
C TYR A 112 10.95 3.05 -1.06
N LYS A 113 11.68 1.94 -1.07
CA LYS A 113 12.12 1.28 -2.31
C LYS A 113 10.91 0.79 -3.12
N ILE A 114 9.94 0.16 -2.46
CA ILE A 114 8.72 -0.32 -3.11
C ILE A 114 7.93 0.85 -3.70
N LYS A 115 7.87 1.99 -3.00
CA LYS A 115 7.26 3.22 -3.52
C LYS A 115 7.97 3.69 -4.79
N GLU A 116 9.31 3.74 -4.80
CA GLU A 116 10.07 4.11 -6.01
C GLU A 116 9.80 3.15 -7.18
N GLU A 117 9.70 1.84 -6.91
CA GLU A 117 9.32 0.85 -7.93
C GLU A 117 7.89 1.04 -8.43
N PHE A 118 6.94 1.38 -7.55
CA PHE A 118 5.57 1.66 -7.94
C PHE A 118 5.47 2.95 -8.77
N ASP A 119 6.20 3.99 -8.37
CA ASP A 119 6.31 5.24 -9.13
C ASP A 119 6.88 4.98 -10.53
N HIS A 120 7.89 4.11 -10.65
CA HIS A 120 8.41 3.70 -11.95
C HIS A 120 7.34 2.96 -12.77
N PHE A 121 6.67 1.99 -12.14
CA PHE A 121 5.60 1.23 -12.80
C PHE A 121 4.49 2.13 -13.35
N ILE A 122 3.98 3.08 -12.56
CA ILE A 122 2.88 3.95 -12.99
C ILE A 122 3.27 4.99 -14.04
N ASN A 123 4.53 5.40 -14.10
CA ASN A 123 4.99 6.45 -15.01
C ASN A 123 5.68 5.93 -16.27
N VAL A 124 6.13 4.66 -16.28
CA VAL A 124 6.99 4.11 -17.36
C VAL A 124 6.46 2.79 -17.91
N GLU A 125 6.01 1.88 -17.06
CA GLU A 125 5.70 0.49 -17.45
C GLU A 125 4.22 0.23 -17.70
N LEU A 126 3.35 0.89 -16.95
CA LEU A 126 1.92 0.93 -17.27
C LEU A 126 1.82 1.43 -18.71
N PRO A 127 1.08 0.71 -19.59
CA PRO A 127 1.19 0.87 -21.03
C PRO A 127 1.22 2.36 -21.41
N ASN A 128 2.22 2.77 -22.17
CA ASN A 128 2.51 4.15 -22.61
C ASN A 128 1.35 4.86 -23.38
N ASN A 129 0.09 4.43 -23.28
CA ASN A 129 -1.04 4.89 -24.10
C ASN A 129 -2.33 5.07 -23.29
N TYR A 130 -2.34 6.03 -22.35
CA TYR A 130 -3.58 6.78 -22.03
C TYR A 130 -3.36 8.30 -22.02
N ALA A 131 -2.14 8.74 -22.37
CA ALA A 131 -1.78 10.12 -22.62
C ALA A 131 -1.33 10.23 -24.08
N ASN A 132 -2.29 10.33 -24.98
CA ASN A 132 -2.25 11.03 -26.27
C ASN A 132 -3.52 10.61 -27.03
N TYR A 133 -4.55 11.46 -26.92
CA TYR A 133 -5.67 11.78 -27.82
C TYR A 133 -6.91 12.17 -27.01
#